data_AF-A0A7C4X0L3-F1
#
_entry.id   AF-A0A7C4X0L3-F1
#
_cell.length_a   1.000
_cell.length_b   1.000
_cell.length_c   1.000
_cell.angle_alpha   90.00
_cell.angle_beta   90.00
_cell.angle_gamma   90.00
#
_symmetry.space_group_name_H-M   'P 1'
#
loop_
_entity.id
_entity.type
_entity.pdbx_description
1 polymer ?
#
loop_
_entity_poly.entity_id
_entity_poly.type
_entity_poly.pdbx_seq_one_letter_code
_entity_poly.pdbx_strand_id
1 'polypeptide(L)'
;MDPSKDKVRPPSTPNRLPGGFDRFVAVVLALAFLAPCLPRFALPAGAIAEFETGLLSGDLRGSVELTAPIRFEDSTPAEAPSTFLSFKSDLKIGSHASFYGEIRGGYDGRARSPANQGVLLRWDEAYPSKDRYLDVPEAHLDLYLPDLDLRAGIQKFAWGTLDQLNPTDNLSPMDLRSLLAAEASERKIGVPALRALYGSVSETVQIELVWIPFLVPYRFPDPSDRWYPPLLQAPQEVVVAVPEFPLPVPLTIRQTNREPNLPARTFRHSEVGVRVARTLGNVDLGVSYFNGYDRRPVIRADGVVVAEFLLLPPQADFTYRLDVRPDFHRMQVFGMDMAAGFGNFTIRAEAAYLKNRHMNISLKALDELVDQFRFPPLSKFTVGTVPGGVEVSFPYSPRISFSKNVLAAGGGADYQWGDHLLTFQVVAEKILNDHGEDLIYKELELYLLLAIHSRFLQDTLQVETGLLHNPGEALWLLSGEATYALTDELSAGSRLLLLEGKKHSPFGQYRSNDQIEFFVRYSF
;
A
#
# COMPACT_ATOMS: atom_id res chain seq x y z
N MET A 1 -50.90 -5.63 -46.66
CA MET A 1 -49.93 -6.70 -46.95
C MET A 1 -48.73 -6.48 -46.05
N ASP A 2 -48.59 -7.35 -45.06
CA ASP A 2 -47.45 -7.47 -44.15
C ASP A 2 -46.27 -8.13 -44.90
N PRO A 3 -45.00 -7.81 -44.60
CA PRO A 3 -44.26 -8.74 -43.75
C PRO A 3 -43.22 -8.09 -42.80
N SER A 4 -43.49 -8.28 -41.51
CA SER A 4 -42.65 -8.72 -40.39
C SER A 4 -41.11 -8.83 -40.52
N LYS A 5 -40.45 -8.41 -39.42
CA LYS A 5 -39.16 -8.83 -38.82
C LYS A 5 -37.89 -8.06 -39.20
N ASP A 6 -37.59 -7.01 -38.42
CA ASP A 6 -36.21 -6.59 -38.16
C ASP A 6 -35.86 -6.79 -36.68
N LYS A 7 -35.04 -7.82 -36.43
CA LYS A 7 -34.31 -8.03 -35.17
C LYS A 7 -33.08 -7.13 -35.19
N VAL A 8 -33.04 -6.10 -34.34
CA VAL A 8 -31.83 -5.34 -34.04
C VAL A 8 -30.87 -6.25 -33.27
N ARG A 9 -29.74 -6.61 -33.88
CA ARG A 9 -28.59 -7.23 -33.20
C ARG A 9 -27.83 -6.15 -32.42
N PRO A 10 -27.27 -6.44 -31.23
CA PRO A 10 -26.30 -5.55 -30.59
C PRO A 10 -24.96 -5.61 -31.34
N PRO A 11 -24.15 -4.53 -31.35
CA PRO A 11 -22.84 -4.54 -31.98
C PRO A 11 -21.86 -5.36 -31.13
N SER A 12 -21.48 -6.54 -31.61
CA SER A 12 -20.28 -7.23 -31.16
C SER A 12 -19.06 -6.54 -31.78
N THR A 13 -18.28 -5.83 -30.98
CA THR A 13 -16.89 -5.50 -31.34
C THR A 13 -15.96 -6.51 -30.68
N PRO A 14 -15.15 -7.26 -31.44
CA PRO A 14 -13.96 -7.88 -30.88
C PRO A 14 -12.90 -6.79 -30.73
N ASN A 15 -12.44 -6.54 -29.50
CA ASN A 15 -11.22 -5.78 -29.25
C ASN A 15 -10.06 -6.53 -29.91
N ARG A 16 -9.73 -6.17 -31.17
CA ARG A 16 -8.43 -6.48 -31.75
C ARG A 16 -7.39 -5.69 -30.96
N LEU A 17 -6.43 -6.40 -30.36
CA LEU A 17 -5.20 -5.82 -29.84
C LEU A 17 -4.61 -4.87 -30.90
N PRO A 18 -4.25 -3.63 -30.55
CA PRO A 18 -3.69 -2.69 -31.52
C PRO A 18 -2.39 -3.25 -32.08
N GLY A 19 -2.18 -3.16 -33.40
CA GLY A 19 -0.99 -3.71 -34.11
C GLY A 19 0.39 -3.16 -33.69
N GLY A 20 0.45 -2.35 -32.63
CA GLY A 20 1.68 -2.02 -31.90
C GLY A 20 2.08 -3.07 -30.86
N PHE A 21 1.16 -3.95 -30.44
CA PHE A 21 1.38 -5.02 -29.46
C PHE A 21 2.43 -6.04 -29.97
N ASP A 22 2.28 -6.52 -31.21
CA ASP A 22 3.22 -7.49 -31.79
C ASP A 22 4.60 -6.87 -32.08
N ARG A 23 4.65 -5.57 -32.41
CA ARG A 23 5.94 -4.88 -32.66
C ARG A 23 6.68 -4.55 -31.38
N PHE A 24 5.98 -4.22 -30.29
CA PHE A 24 6.61 -3.96 -28.99
C PHE A 24 7.11 -5.24 -28.33
N VAL A 25 6.30 -6.32 -28.35
CA VAL A 25 6.72 -7.64 -27.87
C VAL A 25 7.90 -8.17 -28.71
N ALA A 26 7.89 -7.99 -30.03
CA ALA A 26 9.01 -8.38 -30.89
C ALA A 26 10.28 -7.55 -30.63
N VAL A 27 10.18 -6.25 -30.33
CA VAL A 27 11.33 -5.40 -30.00
C VAL A 27 11.90 -5.74 -28.61
N VAL A 28 11.05 -6.04 -27.63
CA VAL A 28 11.47 -6.47 -26.28
C VAL A 28 12.10 -7.85 -26.31
N LEU A 29 11.52 -8.80 -27.07
CA LEU A 29 12.15 -10.10 -27.33
C LEU A 29 13.47 -9.95 -28.08
N ALA A 30 13.55 -9.07 -29.09
CA ALA A 30 14.80 -8.80 -29.80
C ALA A 30 15.88 -8.18 -28.90
N LEU A 31 15.51 -7.28 -27.98
CA LEU A 31 16.43 -6.70 -26.99
C LEU A 31 16.88 -7.74 -25.95
N ALA A 32 15.99 -8.64 -25.52
CA ALA A 32 16.32 -9.77 -24.66
C ALA A 32 17.26 -10.78 -25.35
N PHE A 33 17.13 -10.95 -26.68
CA PHE A 33 18.01 -11.79 -27.49
C PHE A 33 19.33 -11.12 -27.90
N LEU A 34 19.42 -9.77 -27.88
CA LEU A 34 20.63 -9.00 -28.23
C LEU A 34 21.49 -8.61 -27.02
N ALA A 35 20.92 -8.62 -25.81
CA ALA A 35 21.67 -8.43 -24.55
C ALA A 35 22.90 -9.37 -24.38
N PRO A 36 22.88 -10.64 -24.84
CA PRO A 36 24.06 -11.52 -24.81
C PRO A 36 25.15 -11.17 -25.84
N CYS A 37 24.90 -10.25 -26.77
CA CYS A 37 25.82 -9.87 -27.85
C CYS A 37 26.63 -8.60 -27.57
N LEU A 38 26.42 -7.93 -26.43
CA LEU A 38 27.36 -6.91 -25.95
C LEU A 38 28.68 -7.59 -25.55
N PRO A 39 29.84 -6.99 -25.84
CA PRO A 39 31.13 -7.62 -25.59
C PRO A 39 31.25 -7.98 -24.10
N ARG A 40 31.23 -9.29 -23.82
CA ARG A 40 31.50 -9.88 -22.51
C ARG A 40 32.93 -9.53 -22.11
N PHE A 41 33.12 -8.49 -21.32
CA PHE A 41 34.19 -8.54 -20.33
C PHE A 41 33.80 -9.66 -19.36
N ALA A 42 34.71 -10.60 -19.13
CA ALA A 42 34.47 -11.76 -18.29
C ALA A 42 34.06 -11.28 -16.88
N LEU A 43 32.77 -11.31 -16.61
CA LEU A 43 32.18 -10.99 -15.32
C LEU A 43 31.55 -12.27 -14.76
N PRO A 44 31.71 -12.54 -13.46
CA PRO A 44 31.00 -13.62 -12.79
C PRO A 44 29.47 -13.39 -12.87
N ALA A 45 28.70 -14.48 -12.76
CA ALA A 45 27.25 -14.45 -12.84
C ALA A 45 26.64 -13.48 -11.81
N GLY A 46 25.78 -12.56 -12.27
CA GLY A 46 24.89 -11.74 -11.42
C GLY A 46 25.32 -10.31 -11.10
N ALA A 47 26.38 -9.77 -11.68
CA ALA A 47 26.71 -8.33 -11.61
C ALA A 47 27.10 -7.74 -12.98
N ILE A 48 26.54 -6.56 -13.31
CA ILE A 48 26.91 -5.76 -14.50
C ILE A 48 28.38 -5.35 -14.42
N ALA A 49 28.85 -5.08 -13.21
CA ALA A 49 30.21 -4.69 -12.91
C ALA A 49 30.49 -4.90 -11.42
N GLU A 50 31.58 -5.60 -11.12
CA GLU A 50 32.24 -5.57 -9.82
C GLU A 50 33.57 -4.84 -9.99
N PHE A 51 33.97 -4.05 -9.00
CA PHE A 51 35.28 -3.42 -9.02
C PHE A 51 35.87 -3.30 -7.62
N GLU A 52 37.19 -3.33 -7.55
CA GLU A 52 37.96 -3.10 -6.34
C GLU A 52 39.21 -2.30 -6.69
N THR A 53 39.34 -1.10 -6.13
CA THR A 53 40.42 -0.15 -6.40
C THR A 53 40.85 0.57 -5.11
N GLY A 54 41.96 0.11 -4.52
CA GLY A 54 42.48 0.69 -3.29
C GLY A 54 41.52 0.51 -2.12
N LEU A 55 40.93 1.60 -1.63
CA LEU A 55 39.92 1.58 -0.56
C LEU A 55 38.49 1.48 -1.10
N LEU A 56 38.28 1.60 -2.41
CA LEU A 56 36.94 1.62 -3.00
C LEU A 56 36.61 0.23 -3.57
N SER A 57 35.54 -0.39 -3.09
CA SER A 57 34.98 -1.59 -3.72
C SER A 57 33.48 -1.43 -3.94
N GLY A 58 32.92 -2.18 -4.87
CA GLY A 58 31.48 -2.15 -5.07
C GLY A 58 30.98 -3.05 -6.18
N ASP A 59 29.66 -3.18 -6.21
CA ASP A 59 28.94 -3.94 -7.22
C ASP A 59 27.72 -3.17 -7.73
N LEU A 60 27.37 -3.44 -8.98
CA LEU A 60 26.17 -2.96 -9.64
C LEU A 60 25.40 -4.17 -10.19
N ARG A 61 24.16 -4.33 -9.73
CA ARG A 61 23.25 -5.39 -10.16
C ARG A 61 21.98 -4.80 -10.72
N GLY A 62 21.30 -5.55 -11.57
CA GLY A 62 20.02 -5.17 -12.10
C GLY A 62 19.08 -6.34 -12.31
N SER A 63 17.81 -6.01 -12.56
CA SER A 63 16.85 -7.00 -13.01
C SER A 63 15.79 -6.41 -13.92
N VAL A 64 15.33 -7.20 -14.88
CA VAL A 64 14.14 -6.94 -15.68
C VAL A 64 13.09 -7.99 -15.34
N GLU A 65 11.90 -7.55 -14.96
CA GLU A 65 10.75 -8.42 -14.69
C GLU A 65 9.59 -8.09 -15.61
N LEU A 66 9.00 -9.11 -16.21
CA LEU A 66 7.77 -9.04 -16.98
C LEU A 66 6.69 -9.78 -16.19
N THR A 67 5.52 -9.16 -16.03
CA THR A 67 4.38 -9.81 -15.36
C THR A 67 3.11 -9.73 -16.22
N ALA A 68 2.26 -10.73 -16.10
CA ALA A 68 1.01 -10.85 -16.83
C ALA A 68 -0.10 -11.37 -15.90
N PRO A 69 -0.92 -10.48 -15.32
CA PRO A 69 -2.05 -10.88 -14.48
C PRO A 69 -3.24 -11.37 -15.32
N ILE A 70 -3.90 -12.41 -14.81
CA ILE A 70 -5.16 -12.97 -15.31
C ILE A 70 -6.15 -12.98 -14.15
N ARG A 71 -7.15 -12.10 -14.25
CA ARG A 71 -8.29 -12.04 -13.33
C ARG A 71 -9.24 -13.21 -13.54
N PHE A 72 -9.88 -13.68 -12.47
CA PHE A 72 -10.89 -14.74 -12.55
C PHE A 72 -12.31 -14.19 -12.75
N GLU A 73 -12.57 -12.96 -12.32
CA GLU A 73 -13.85 -12.28 -12.53
C GLU A 73 -13.72 -11.12 -13.51
N ASP A 74 -14.72 -10.99 -14.39
CA ASP A 74 -14.75 -9.91 -15.38
C ASP A 74 -15.36 -8.59 -14.87
N SER A 75 -15.81 -8.58 -13.61
CA SER A 75 -16.55 -7.47 -12.96
C SER A 75 -15.66 -6.28 -12.57
N THR A 76 -14.34 -6.44 -12.58
CA THR A 76 -13.36 -5.45 -12.12
C THR A 76 -12.49 -4.93 -13.28
N PRO A 77 -11.92 -3.72 -13.23
CA PRO A 77 -11.04 -3.21 -14.30
C PRO A 77 -9.94 -4.20 -14.70
N ALA A 78 -9.65 -4.31 -16.01
CA ALA A 78 -8.57 -5.15 -16.52
C ALA A 78 -7.19 -4.50 -16.33
N GLU A 79 -6.17 -5.32 -16.11
CA GLU A 79 -4.76 -4.90 -16.02
C GLU A 79 -4.00 -5.44 -17.24
N ALA A 80 -3.18 -4.60 -17.85
CA ALA A 80 -2.25 -4.98 -18.89
C ALA A 80 -0.99 -5.63 -18.28
N PRO A 81 -0.20 -6.37 -19.08
CA PRO A 81 1.12 -6.83 -18.67
C PRO A 81 2.01 -5.67 -18.21
N SER A 82 2.83 -5.94 -17.20
CA SER A 82 3.75 -4.96 -16.61
C SER A 82 5.20 -5.29 -16.94
N THR A 83 6.06 -4.29 -16.90
CA THR A 83 7.51 -4.43 -17.10
C THR A 83 8.24 -3.56 -16.10
N PHE A 84 9.12 -4.15 -15.31
CA PHE A 84 9.91 -3.45 -14.30
C PHE A 84 11.39 -3.63 -14.57
N LEU A 85 12.15 -2.56 -14.35
CA LEU A 85 13.60 -2.52 -14.39
C LEU A 85 14.08 -2.02 -13.03
N SER A 86 15.03 -2.72 -12.42
CA SER A 86 15.68 -2.29 -11.19
C SER A 86 17.19 -2.26 -11.35
N PHE A 87 17.84 -1.32 -10.69
CA PHE A 87 19.29 -1.24 -10.53
C PHE A 87 19.61 -1.03 -9.06
N LYS A 88 20.60 -1.77 -8.57
CA LYS A 88 21.08 -1.72 -7.19
C LYS A 88 22.59 -1.54 -7.22
N SER A 89 23.08 -0.62 -6.41
CA SER A 89 24.51 -0.34 -6.23
C SER A 89 24.88 -0.44 -4.76
N ASP A 90 25.96 -1.17 -4.48
CA ASP A 90 26.63 -1.20 -3.18
C ASP A 90 28.06 -0.71 -3.36
N LEU A 91 28.43 0.35 -2.66
CA LEU A 91 29.77 0.95 -2.72
C LEU A 91 30.35 1.01 -1.31
N LYS A 92 31.58 0.55 -1.13
CA LYS A 92 32.31 0.60 0.15
C LYS A 92 33.57 1.44 0.01
N ILE A 93 33.84 2.25 1.03
CA ILE A 93 35.00 3.14 1.12
C ILE A 93 35.79 2.76 2.39
N GLY A 94 36.69 1.80 2.22
CA GLY A 94 37.44 1.18 3.31
C GLY A 94 36.50 0.56 4.35
N SER A 95 36.86 0.71 5.63
CA SER A 95 36.02 0.29 6.77
C SER A 95 35.14 1.40 7.34
N HIS A 96 35.13 2.60 6.74
CA HIS A 96 34.60 3.81 7.39
C HIS A 96 33.28 4.29 6.80
N ALA A 97 32.98 3.95 5.54
CA ALA A 97 31.75 4.38 4.90
C ALA A 97 31.28 3.39 3.85
N SER A 98 29.97 3.39 3.61
CA SER A 98 29.36 2.72 2.46
C SER A 98 28.21 3.54 1.90
N PHE A 99 27.89 3.33 0.64
CA PHE A 99 26.73 3.90 -0.03
C PHE A 99 25.93 2.78 -0.66
N TYR A 100 24.64 2.78 -0.40
CA TYR A 100 23.67 1.91 -1.07
C TYR A 100 22.70 2.77 -1.89
N GLY A 101 22.33 2.28 -3.06
CA GLY A 101 21.32 2.92 -3.91
C GLY A 101 20.50 1.91 -4.69
N GLU A 102 19.20 2.15 -4.75
CA GLU A 102 18.26 1.41 -5.59
C GLU A 102 17.46 2.39 -6.45
N ILE A 103 17.38 2.11 -7.75
CA ILE A 103 16.50 2.80 -8.68
C ILE A 103 15.61 1.76 -9.33
N ARG A 104 14.30 2.01 -9.34
CA ARG A 104 13.31 1.15 -9.98
C ARG A 104 12.47 1.97 -10.94
N GLY A 105 12.18 1.44 -12.10
CA GLY A 105 11.23 2.07 -13.02
C GLY A 105 10.55 1.04 -13.89
N GLY A 106 9.56 1.47 -14.65
CA GLY A 106 8.85 0.53 -15.50
C GLY A 106 7.51 1.01 -15.99
N TYR A 107 6.82 0.11 -16.67
CA TYR A 107 5.42 0.22 -17.04
C TYR A 107 4.58 -0.65 -16.10
N ASP A 108 3.70 -0.03 -15.32
CA ASP A 108 2.74 -0.72 -14.47
C ASP A 108 1.41 -0.75 -15.22
N GLY A 109 1.01 -1.92 -15.70
CA GLY A 109 -0.09 -2.09 -16.67
C GLY A 109 -1.49 -1.81 -16.13
N ARG A 110 -1.60 -1.18 -14.97
CA ARG A 110 -2.86 -0.82 -14.32
C ARG A 110 -3.53 0.40 -14.97
N ALA A 111 -4.71 0.74 -14.48
CA ALA A 111 -5.52 1.84 -15.01
C ALA A 111 -4.77 3.18 -14.96
N ARG A 112 -4.81 3.94 -16.06
CA ARG A 112 -4.15 5.23 -16.16
C ARG A 112 -4.94 6.28 -15.38
N SER A 113 -4.27 6.99 -14.47
CA SER A 113 -4.90 8.16 -13.87
C SER A 113 -4.96 9.31 -14.89
N PRO A 114 -6.12 9.97 -15.05
CA PRO A 114 -6.20 11.21 -15.82
C PRO A 114 -5.56 12.40 -15.10
N ALA A 115 -5.29 12.29 -13.79
CA ALA A 115 -4.92 13.43 -12.94
C ALA A 115 -3.40 13.64 -12.79
N ASN A 116 -2.57 12.60 -12.97
CA ASN A 116 -1.12 12.70 -12.82
C ASN A 116 -0.42 11.97 -13.98
N GLN A 117 0.47 12.66 -14.69
CA GLN A 117 1.25 12.14 -15.83
C GLN A 117 2.77 12.17 -15.57
N GLY A 118 3.16 12.46 -14.32
CA GLY A 118 4.57 12.48 -13.94
C GLY A 118 5.18 11.07 -13.97
N VAL A 119 6.45 10.99 -14.38
CA VAL A 119 7.20 9.72 -14.37
C VAL A 119 7.86 9.51 -13.00
N LEU A 120 8.26 10.55 -12.30
CA LEU A 120 8.92 10.40 -10.99
C LEU A 120 7.89 10.28 -9.88
N LEU A 121 7.96 9.21 -9.07
CA LEU A 121 7.16 9.07 -7.87
C LEU A 121 7.68 10.01 -6.78
N ARG A 122 6.83 10.92 -6.30
CA ARG A 122 7.23 11.88 -5.27
C ARG A 122 6.85 11.41 -3.87
N TRP A 123 7.45 12.02 -2.85
CA TRP A 123 7.14 11.74 -1.44
C TRP A 123 5.92 12.49 -0.90
N ASP A 124 5.35 13.41 -1.68
CA ASP A 124 4.19 14.22 -1.29
C ASP A 124 2.89 13.77 -1.98
N GLU A 125 2.89 12.60 -2.62
CA GLU A 125 1.76 12.05 -3.36
C GLU A 125 1.19 10.82 -2.63
N ALA A 126 -0.11 10.87 -2.31
CA ALA A 126 -0.87 9.72 -1.86
C ALA A 126 -1.56 8.99 -3.03
N TYR A 127 -1.84 9.66 -4.15
CA TYR A 127 -2.39 9.04 -5.37
C TYR A 127 -1.45 9.18 -6.58
N PRO A 128 -0.22 8.64 -6.52
CA PRO A 128 0.68 8.66 -7.66
C PRO A 128 0.13 7.80 -8.81
N SER A 129 -0.06 8.42 -9.98
CA SER A 129 -0.49 7.75 -11.21
C SER A 129 0.55 6.76 -11.73
N LYS A 130 0.06 5.76 -12.46
CA LYS A 130 0.83 4.65 -13.00
C LYS A 130 0.38 4.31 -14.41
N ASP A 131 1.20 4.72 -15.36
CA ASP A 131 1.47 3.93 -16.56
C ASP A 131 2.98 3.78 -16.71
N ARG A 132 3.77 4.83 -16.50
CA ARG A 132 5.24 4.75 -16.44
C ARG A 132 5.78 5.44 -15.21
N TYR A 133 6.73 4.80 -14.52
CA TYR A 133 7.32 5.42 -13.35
C TYR A 133 8.83 5.20 -13.21
N LEU A 134 9.42 6.07 -12.40
CA LEU A 134 10.75 6.00 -11.82
C LEU A 134 10.59 6.26 -10.32
N ASP A 135 11.17 5.40 -9.50
CA ASP A 135 11.20 5.49 -8.05
C ASP A 135 12.64 5.28 -7.56
N VAL A 136 12.92 5.81 -6.38
CA VAL A 136 14.18 5.59 -5.66
C VAL A 136 13.82 4.94 -4.33
N PRO A 137 13.68 3.61 -4.28
CA PRO A 137 13.23 2.92 -3.08
C PRO A 137 14.15 3.17 -1.88
N GLU A 138 15.46 3.18 -2.09
CA GLU A 138 16.47 3.47 -1.08
C GLU A 138 17.69 4.15 -1.72
N ALA A 139 18.32 5.07 -1.00
CA ALA A 139 19.59 5.68 -1.36
C ALA A 139 20.18 6.34 -0.12
N HIS A 140 21.21 5.76 0.48
CA HIS A 140 21.75 6.23 1.74
C HIS A 140 23.27 6.04 1.84
N LEU A 141 23.88 6.94 2.62
CA LEU A 141 25.27 6.89 3.03
C LEU A 141 25.33 6.42 4.49
N ASP A 142 26.17 5.43 4.75
CA ASP A 142 26.53 4.95 6.08
C ASP A 142 27.94 5.41 6.44
N LEU A 143 28.12 5.82 7.68
CA LEU A 143 29.40 6.14 8.30
C LEU A 143 29.57 5.27 9.55
N TYR A 144 30.66 4.52 9.60
CA TYR A 144 30.96 3.58 10.69
C TYR A 144 31.99 4.19 11.64
N LEU A 145 31.59 4.44 12.88
CA LEU A 145 32.44 4.89 13.99
C LEU A 145 32.50 3.78 15.05
N PRO A 146 33.48 3.78 15.97
CA PRO A 146 33.74 2.64 16.87
C PRO A 146 32.53 2.09 17.64
N ASP A 147 31.63 2.96 18.12
CA ASP A 147 30.41 2.56 18.85
C ASP A 147 29.15 3.18 18.25
N LEU A 148 29.24 3.78 17.07
CA LEU A 148 28.17 4.59 16.49
C LEU A 148 28.15 4.50 14.96
N ASP A 149 27.06 3.97 14.42
CA ASP A 149 26.81 4.01 12.98
C ASP A 149 25.84 5.14 12.68
N LEU A 150 26.20 5.99 11.71
CA LEU A 150 25.35 7.08 11.24
C LEU A 150 24.90 6.79 9.81
N ARG A 151 23.60 6.91 9.55
CA ARG A 151 23.03 6.74 8.21
C ARG A 151 22.19 7.95 7.82
N ALA A 152 22.40 8.44 6.61
CA ALA A 152 21.66 9.57 6.05
C ALA A 152 21.19 9.27 4.63
N GLY A 153 19.92 9.53 4.33
CA GLY A 153 19.35 9.33 3.01
C GLY A 153 17.97 8.68 3.06
N ILE A 154 17.56 8.10 1.93
CA ILE A 154 16.29 7.39 1.74
C ILE A 154 16.46 5.95 2.24
N GLN A 155 15.64 5.56 3.20
CA GLN A 155 15.82 4.33 3.95
C GLN A 155 14.47 3.63 4.18
N LYS A 156 14.48 2.30 4.19
CA LYS A 156 13.36 1.51 4.73
C LYS A 156 13.70 1.06 6.14
N PHE A 157 12.74 1.14 7.04
CA PHE A 157 12.86 0.71 8.43
C PHE A 157 11.94 -0.48 8.66
N ALA A 158 12.39 -1.44 9.46
CA ALA A 158 11.59 -2.56 9.94
C ALA A 158 11.84 -2.72 11.44
N TRP A 159 10.88 -2.29 12.23
CA TRP A 159 10.86 -2.52 13.68
C TRP A 159 9.92 -3.66 14.02
N GLY A 160 10.08 -4.24 15.20
CA GLY A 160 9.30 -5.39 15.63
C GLY A 160 9.86 -6.70 15.11
N THR A 161 9.11 -7.76 15.39
CA THR A 161 9.54 -9.13 15.13
C THR A 161 8.54 -9.92 14.29
N LEU A 162 7.30 -9.45 14.16
CA LEU A 162 6.28 -10.09 13.30
C LEU A 162 6.41 -9.61 11.85
N ASP A 163 6.06 -10.45 10.88
CA ASP A 163 6.37 -10.18 9.46
C ASP A 163 5.28 -9.36 8.76
N GLN A 164 4.07 -9.92 8.64
CA GLN A 164 3.00 -9.35 7.79
C GLN A 164 2.17 -8.30 8.52
N LEU A 165 1.80 -8.58 9.78
CA LEU A 165 1.05 -7.66 10.64
C LEU A 165 1.91 -7.33 11.86
N ASN A 166 2.53 -6.15 11.80
CA ASN A 166 3.51 -5.71 12.78
C ASN A 166 3.04 -4.42 13.47
N PRO A 167 2.66 -4.47 14.76
CA PRO A 167 2.18 -3.30 15.50
C PRO A 167 3.21 -2.19 15.76
N THR A 168 4.51 -2.51 15.82
CA THR A 168 5.58 -1.55 16.18
C THR A 168 6.28 -0.94 14.97
N ASP A 169 6.11 -1.53 13.79
CA ASP A 169 6.62 -1.03 12.51
C ASP A 169 5.86 0.20 12.02
N ASN A 170 6.27 1.35 12.53
CA ASN A 170 5.63 2.65 12.31
C ASN A 170 6.62 3.70 11.81
N LEU A 171 7.63 3.33 11.03
CA LEU A 171 8.60 4.29 10.46
C LEU A 171 8.48 4.42 8.94
N SER A 172 8.34 3.30 8.24
CA SER A 172 8.19 3.30 6.79
C SER A 172 6.71 3.25 6.37
N PRO A 173 6.28 4.11 5.43
CA PRO A 173 4.97 4.01 4.81
C PRO A 173 4.84 2.76 3.93
N MET A 174 3.61 2.38 3.59
CA MET A 174 3.31 1.29 2.66
C MET A 174 2.79 1.82 1.33
N ASP A 175 3.19 1.17 0.24
CA ASP A 175 2.62 1.30 -1.08
C ASP A 175 1.44 0.33 -1.21
N LEU A 176 0.26 0.83 -0.85
CA LEU A 176 -0.99 0.10 -0.95
C LEU A 176 -1.48 -0.05 -2.39
N ARG A 177 -0.71 0.37 -3.40
CA ARG A 177 -1.02 -0.01 -4.78
C ARG A 177 -0.79 -1.51 -4.95
N SER A 178 0.21 -2.07 -4.30
CA SER A 178 0.49 -3.51 -4.31
C SER A 178 0.08 -4.16 -2.99
N LEU A 179 -1.20 -4.00 -2.60
CA LEU A 179 -1.76 -4.49 -1.33
C LEU A 179 -1.35 -5.93 -0.99
N LEU A 180 -1.12 -6.75 -2.01
CA LEU A 180 -1.00 -8.19 -1.93
C LEU A 180 0.34 -8.70 -2.51
N ALA A 181 1.36 -7.83 -2.57
CA ALA A 181 2.74 -8.31 -2.79
C ALA A 181 3.08 -9.39 -1.76
N ALA A 182 3.80 -10.44 -2.19
CA ALA A 182 4.06 -11.61 -1.35
C ALA A 182 4.69 -11.22 0.01
N GLU A 183 5.70 -10.35 -0.02
CA GLU A 183 6.33 -9.84 1.19
C GLU A 183 5.86 -8.44 1.61
N ALA A 184 5.73 -8.25 2.93
CA ALA A 184 5.46 -6.94 3.52
C ALA A 184 6.60 -5.93 3.30
N SER A 185 7.83 -6.42 3.22
CA SER A 185 9.06 -5.64 2.97
C SER A 185 9.01 -4.92 1.62
N GLU A 186 8.52 -5.59 0.57
CA GLU A 186 8.42 -5.04 -0.78
C GLU A 186 7.42 -3.89 -0.89
N ARG A 187 6.43 -3.85 0.00
CA ARG A 187 5.43 -2.77 0.06
C ARG A 187 5.98 -1.51 0.75
N LYS A 188 7.13 -1.57 1.41
CA LYS A 188 7.65 -0.41 2.14
C LYS A 188 8.17 0.66 1.20
N ILE A 189 7.80 1.90 1.49
CA ILE A 189 8.32 3.10 0.84
C ILE A 189 9.50 3.61 1.65
N GLY A 190 10.61 3.90 0.99
CA GLY A 190 11.76 4.53 1.63
C GLY A 190 11.46 5.98 2.01
N VAL A 191 11.92 6.39 3.19
CA VAL A 191 11.76 7.75 3.71
C VAL A 191 13.10 8.46 3.83
N PRO A 192 13.21 9.75 3.50
CA PRO A 192 14.36 10.55 3.87
C PRO A 192 14.49 10.55 5.40
N ALA A 193 15.63 10.15 5.93
CA ALA A 193 15.86 10.10 7.37
C ALA A 193 17.32 10.31 7.73
N LEU A 194 17.54 10.68 8.99
CA LEU A 194 18.81 10.50 9.68
C LEU A 194 18.62 9.39 10.72
N ARG A 195 19.61 8.51 10.82
CA ARG A 195 19.63 7.40 11.76
C ARG A 195 20.96 7.38 12.48
N ALA A 196 20.91 7.12 13.79
CA ALA A 196 22.06 6.89 14.63
C ALA A 196 21.87 5.57 15.39
N LEU A 197 22.77 4.62 15.22
CA LEU A 197 22.78 3.34 15.90
C LEU A 197 24.00 3.27 16.83
N TYR A 198 23.76 3.38 18.13
CA TYR A 198 24.80 3.21 19.14
C TYR A 198 24.88 1.75 19.60
N GLY A 199 26.11 1.28 19.88
CA GLY A 199 26.36 -0.04 20.44
C GLY A 199 26.41 -1.17 19.41
N SER A 200 26.65 -0.86 18.13
CA SER A 200 26.78 -1.85 17.05
C SER A 200 27.92 -2.86 17.30
N VAL A 201 28.95 -2.49 18.06
CA VAL A 201 30.13 -3.34 18.36
C VAL A 201 30.09 -3.98 19.76
N SER A 202 29.39 -3.38 20.74
CA SER A 202 29.47 -3.80 22.16
C SER A 202 28.52 -4.94 22.57
N GLU A 203 27.64 -5.38 21.66
CA GLU A 203 26.61 -6.44 21.78
C GLU A 203 25.68 -6.41 23.03
N THR A 204 25.88 -5.49 23.97
CA THR A 204 25.21 -5.53 25.27
C THR A 204 23.91 -4.75 25.27
N VAL A 205 23.89 -3.58 24.63
CA VAL A 205 22.70 -2.73 24.43
C VAL A 205 22.86 -1.98 23.12
N GLN A 206 21.84 -2.02 22.28
CA GLN A 206 21.75 -1.21 21.06
C GLN A 206 20.70 -0.12 21.25
N ILE A 207 21.04 1.09 20.82
CA ILE A 207 20.12 2.24 20.84
C ILE A 207 20.04 2.80 19.42
N GLU A 208 18.86 2.73 18.82
CA GLU A 208 18.58 3.28 17.51
C GLU A 208 17.71 4.53 17.64
N LEU A 209 18.22 5.65 17.14
CA LEU A 209 17.49 6.90 16.99
C LEU A 209 17.24 7.16 15.50
N VAL A 210 15.99 7.43 15.14
CA VAL A 210 15.57 7.78 13.78
C VAL A 210 14.88 9.14 13.80
N TRP A 211 15.29 10.03 12.91
CA TRP A 211 14.62 11.32 12.66
C TRP A 211 14.19 11.41 11.20
N ILE A 212 12.90 11.65 10.99
CA ILE A 212 12.28 11.81 9.68
C ILE A 212 11.83 13.27 9.56
N PRO A 213 12.36 14.07 8.62
CA PRO A 213 12.16 15.52 8.58
C PRO A 213 10.73 15.94 8.21
N PHE A 214 9.98 15.09 7.49
CA PHE A 214 8.61 15.35 7.08
C PHE A 214 7.86 14.05 6.77
N LEU A 215 6.53 14.10 6.85
CA LEU A 215 5.65 12.97 6.54
C LEU A 215 5.77 12.56 5.06
N VAL A 216 6.01 11.26 4.84
CA VAL A 216 5.78 10.58 3.56
C VAL A 216 4.50 9.74 3.71
N PRO A 217 3.45 9.98 2.90
CA PRO A 217 2.17 9.29 3.04
C PRO A 217 2.24 7.85 2.51
N TYR A 218 1.27 7.03 2.90
CA TYR A 218 0.97 5.81 2.14
C TYR A 218 0.55 6.17 0.71
N ARG A 219 0.92 5.32 -0.24
CA ARG A 219 0.46 5.44 -1.63
C ARG A 219 -0.76 4.55 -1.83
N PHE A 220 -1.86 5.12 -2.31
CA PHE A 220 -3.11 4.42 -2.59
C PHE A 220 -3.23 4.09 -4.08
N PRO A 221 -3.99 3.04 -4.42
CA PRO A 221 -4.47 2.84 -5.78
C PRO A 221 -5.21 4.09 -6.26
N ASP A 222 -5.12 4.38 -7.56
CA ASP A 222 -5.93 5.41 -8.19
C ASP A 222 -7.42 4.99 -8.22
N PRO A 223 -8.40 5.91 -8.13
CA PRO A 223 -9.82 5.58 -8.23
C PRO A 223 -10.25 4.75 -9.45
N SER A 224 -9.49 4.80 -10.54
CA SER A 224 -9.71 3.98 -11.73
C SER A 224 -9.16 2.56 -11.65
N ASP A 225 -8.32 2.27 -10.64
CA ASP A 225 -7.71 0.97 -10.39
C ASP A 225 -8.72 0.02 -9.70
N ARG A 226 -8.68 -1.26 -10.05
CA ARG A 226 -9.48 -2.32 -9.40
C ARG A 226 -9.13 -2.49 -7.92
N TRP A 227 -7.93 -2.08 -7.51
CA TRP A 227 -7.49 -2.13 -6.12
C TRP A 227 -7.94 -0.91 -5.30
N TYR A 228 -8.54 0.11 -5.93
CA TYR A 228 -9.11 1.23 -5.20
C TYR A 228 -10.19 0.72 -4.23
N PRO A 229 -10.12 1.07 -2.93
CA PRO A 229 -11.11 0.59 -1.97
C PRO A 229 -12.52 1.03 -2.40
N PRO A 230 -13.44 0.10 -2.72
CA PRO A 230 -14.82 0.47 -3.03
C PRO A 230 -15.48 1.26 -1.91
N LEU A 231 -15.03 1.09 -0.66
CA LEU A 231 -15.54 1.88 0.46
C LEU A 231 -15.26 3.38 0.38
N LEU A 232 -14.32 3.78 -0.45
CA LEU A 232 -13.98 5.18 -0.71
C LEU A 232 -14.63 5.72 -2.00
N GLN A 233 -15.52 4.95 -2.63
CA GLN A 233 -16.35 5.40 -3.74
C GLN A 233 -17.77 5.66 -3.23
N ALA A 234 -18.18 6.92 -3.24
CA ALA A 234 -19.54 7.29 -2.93
C ALA A 234 -20.49 6.76 -4.01
N PRO A 235 -21.72 6.36 -3.64
CA PRO A 235 -22.76 6.05 -4.62
C PRO A 235 -23.03 7.26 -5.52
N GLN A 236 -23.35 7.04 -6.79
CA GLN A 236 -23.60 8.15 -7.73
C GLN A 236 -24.90 8.90 -7.43
N GLU A 237 -25.90 8.21 -6.90
CA GLU A 237 -27.20 8.75 -6.52
C GLU A 237 -27.67 8.11 -5.21
N VAL A 238 -28.26 8.93 -4.34
CA VAL A 238 -28.91 8.49 -3.10
C VAL A 238 -30.25 9.20 -2.99
N VAL A 239 -31.25 8.52 -2.45
CA VAL A 239 -32.53 9.13 -2.14
C VAL A 239 -32.52 9.54 -0.67
N VAL A 240 -32.60 10.84 -0.40
CA VAL A 240 -32.55 11.38 0.96
C VAL A 240 -33.96 11.75 1.41
N ALA A 241 -34.39 11.19 2.54
CA ALA A 241 -35.61 11.64 3.22
C ALA A 241 -35.26 12.88 4.03
N VAL A 242 -35.85 14.02 3.68
CA VAL A 242 -35.58 15.29 4.36
C VAL A 242 -36.85 15.71 5.10
N PRO A 243 -36.82 15.89 6.43
CA PRO A 243 -38.02 16.20 7.21
C PRO A 243 -38.79 17.43 6.71
N GLU A 244 -38.08 18.39 6.13
CA GLU A 244 -38.63 19.63 5.58
C GLU A 244 -39.27 19.46 4.19
N PHE A 245 -39.07 18.33 3.52
CA PHE A 245 -39.66 18.02 2.21
C PHE A 245 -40.71 16.90 2.31
N PRO A 246 -41.87 17.03 1.65
CA PRO A 246 -42.95 16.04 1.73
C PRO A 246 -42.65 14.74 0.96
N LEU A 247 -41.63 14.72 0.10
CA LEU A 247 -41.21 13.56 -0.67
C LEU A 247 -39.69 13.40 -0.59
N PRO A 248 -39.18 12.15 -0.64
CA PRO A 248 -37.74 11.90 -0.73
C PRO A 248 -37.13 12.58 -1.96
N VAL A 249 -35.93 13.12 -1.79
CA VAL A 249 -35.24 13.90 -2.82
C VAL A 249 -34.08 13.07 -3.40
N PRO A 250 -34.01 12.87 -4.72
CA PRO A 250 -32.84 12.28 -5.35
C PRO A 250 -31.65 13.25 -5.28
N LEU A 251 -30.54 12.80 -4.71
CA LEU A 251 -29.30 13.55 -4.57
C LEU A 251 -28.22 12.90 -5.44
N THR A 252 -27.78 13.61 -6.48
CA THR A 252 -26.63 13.19 -7.28
C THR A 252 -25.34 13.53 -6.55
N ILE A 253 -24.45 12.55 -6.38
CA ILE A 253 -23.14 12.78 -5.75
C ILE A 253 -22.07 12.90 -6.84
N ARG A 254 -21.34 14.01 -6.81
CA ARG A 254 -20.18 14.28 -7.67
C ARG A 254 -18.93 14.25 -6.81
N GLN A 255 -18.38 13.05 -6.64
CA GLN A 255 -17.13 12.86 -5.91
C GLN A 255 -15.92 13.26 -6.76
N THR A 256 -14.99 13.98 -6.14
CA THR A 256 -13.64 14.22 -6.67
C THR A 256 -12.62 13.77 -5.64
N ASN A 257 -11.68 12.92 -6.03
CA ASN A 257 -10.57 12.51 -5.18
C ASN A 257 -9.41 13.51 -5.30
N ARG A 258 -8.83 13.92 -4.16
CA ARG A 258 -7.77 14.92 -4.09
C ARG A 258 -6.56 14.39 -3.33
N GLU A 259 -5.39 14.92 -3.67
CA GLU A 259 -4.17 14.74 -2.87
C GLU A 259 -4.35 15.32 -1.44
N PRO A 260 -3.62 14.78 -0.44
CA PRO A 260 -3.73 15.22 0.94
C PRO A 260 -3.10 16.60 1.16
N ASN A 261 -3.60 17.30 2.17
CA ASN A 261 -2.97 18.51 2.67
C ASN A 261 -1.87 18.14 3.67
N LEU A 262 -0.66 17.84 3.17
CA LEU A 262 0.44 17.44 4.04
C LEU A 262 0.91 18.60 4.95
N PRO A 263 1.35 18.31 6.18
CA PRO A 263 1.92 19.30 7.09
C PRO A 263 3.14 20.02 6.48
N ALA A 264 3.34 21.28 6.86
CA ALA A 264 4.50 22.05 6.42
C ALA A 264 5.83 21.39 6.86
N ARG A 265 6.83 21.35 5.98
CA ARG A 265 8.16 20.75 6.25
C ARG A 265 8.97 21.60 7.24
N THR A 266 8.71 21.40 8.54
CA THR A 266 9.34 22.11 9.66
C THR A 266 9.71 21.12 10.75
N PHE A 267 10.66 21.47 11.63
CA PHE A 267 11.03 20.63 12.78
C PHE A 267 9.86 20.29 13.72
N ARG A 268 8.80 21.12 13.79
CA ARG A 268 7.60 20.78 14.60
C ARG A 268 6.76 19.66 13.98
N HIS A 269 6.88 19.46 12.68
CA HIS A 269 6.17 18.43 11.92
C HIS A 269 7.06 17.25 11.55
N SER A 270 8.28 17.16 12.06
CA SER A 270 9.11 15.97 11.90
C SER A 270 8.62 14.83 12.80
N GLU A 271 9.13 13.64 12.50
CA GLU A 271 8.87 12.41 13.24
C GLU A 271 10.17 11.92 13.89
N VAL A 272 10.04 11.29 15.05
CA VAL A 272 11.17 10.71 15.77
C VAL A 272 10.78 9.32 16.27
N GLY A 273 11.71 8.38 16.12
CA GLY A 273 11.66 7.06 16.72
C GLY A 273 12.89 6.82 17.59
N VAL A 274 12.72 6.17 18.73
CA VAL A 274 13.80 5.57 19.51
C VAL A 274 13.48 4.10 19.75
N ARG A 275 14.45 3.21 19.54
CA ARG A 275 14.38 1.80 19.93
C ARG A 275 15.61 1.43 20.75
N VAL A 276 15.39 0.75 21.87
CA VAL A 276 16.45 0.16 22.69
C VAL A 276 16.29 -1.34 22.62
N ALA A 277 17.35 -2.03 22.20
CA ALA A 277 17.36 -3.48 22.06
C ALA A 277 18.51 -4.11 22.86
N ARG A 278 18.29 -5.33 23.34
CA ARG A 278 19.27 -6.10 24.10
C ARG A 278 19.04 -7.59 23.92
N THR A 279 20.12 -8.33 23.74
CA THR A 279 20.13 -9.79 23.76
C THR A 279 20.48 -10.29 25.17
N LEU A 280 19.64 -11.18 25.71
CA LEU A 280 19.80 -11.85 26.99
C LEU A 280 19.80 -13.37 26.78
N GLY A 281 20.98 -13.98 26.73
CA GLY A 281 21.10 -15.41 26.41
C GLY A 281 20.66 -15.67 24.97
N ASN A 282 19.57 -16.41 24.78
CA ASN A 282 18.97 -16.71 23.48
C ASN A 282 17.70 -15.89 23.19
N VAL A 283 17.46 -14.83 23.97
CA VAL A 283 16.27 -13.98 23.85
C VAL A 283 16.70 -12.57 23.46
N ASP A 284 16.18 -12.08 22.33
CA ASP A 284 16.28 -10.70 21.91
C ASP A 284 15.06 -9.92 22.41
N LEU A 285 15.30 -8.78 23.05
CA LEU A 285 14.26 -7.90 23.58
C LEU A 285 14.42 -6.50 23.01
N GLY A 286 13.29 -5.88 22.64
CA GLY A 286 13.21 -4.52 22.16
C GLY A 286 12.12 -3.72 22.88
N VAL A 287 12.40 -2.46 23.15
CA VAL A 287 11.40 -1.45 23.54
C VAL A 287 11.54 -0.26 22.62
N SER A 288 10.43 0.23 22.08
CA SER A 288 10.42 1.33 21.12
C SER A 288 9.41 2.41 21.47
N TYR A 289 9.71 3.63 21.04
CA TYR A 289 8.81 4.77 21.09
C TYR A 289 8.86 5.50 19.75
N PHE A 290 7.69 5.78 19.18
CA PHE A 290 7.53 6.56 17.97
C PHE A 290 6.57 7.74 18.21
N ASN A 291 6.97 8.93 17.74
CA ASN A 291 6.13 10.12 17.71
C ASN A 291 6.17 10.74 16.30
N GLY A 292 5.08 10.58 15.57
CA GLY A 292 4.95 11.04 14.19
C GLY A 292 3.50 11.01 13.75
N TYR A 293 3.24 10.76 12.47
CA TYR A 293 1.89 10.65 11.93
C TYR A 293 1.47 9.20 11.77
N ASP A 294 0.18 8.93 11.97
CA ASP A 294 -0.42 7.69 11.50
C ASP A 294 -0.40 7.71 9.98
N ARG A 295 0.39 6.82 9.39
CA ARG A 295 0.54 6.72 7.93
C ARG A 295 -0.63 5.96 7.29
N ARG A 296 -1.51 5.33 8.08
CA ARG A 296 -2.82 4.83 7.65
C ARG A 296 -3.80 6.01 7.80
N PRO A 297 -4.01 6.81 6.75
CA PRO A 297 -4.80 8.02 6.85
C PRO A 297 -6.26 7.67 7.12
N VAL A 298 -6.92 8.59 7.82
CA VAL A 298 -8.37 8.69 7.71
C VAL A 298 -8.72 9.48 6.47
N ILE A 299 -9.95 9.34 6.03
CA ILE A 299 -10.45 10.06 4.89
C ILE A 299 -11.23 11.26 5.38
N ARG A 300 -11.01 12.41 4.75
CA ARG A 300 -11.78 13.63 4.96
C ARG A 300 -12.72 13.82 3.79
N ALA A 301 -13.98 14.06 4.12
CA ALA A 301 -15.05 14.37 3.18
C ALA A 301 -15.44 15.84 3.35
N ASP A 302 -14.99 16.68 2.42
CA ASP A 302 -15.35 18.10 2.38
C ASP A 302 -16.39 18.31 1.28
N GLY A 303 -17.56 18.83 1.63
CA GLY A 303 -18.68 18.82 0.69
C GLY A 303 -19.51 20.10 0.66
N VAL A 304 -20.17 20.31 -0.48
CA VAL A 304 -21.15 21.38 -0.70
C VAL A 304 -22.37 20.77 -1.37
N VAL A 305 -23.54 20.94 -0.76
CA VAL A 305 -24.81 20.61 -1.39
C VAL A 305 -25.26 21.81 -2.20
N VAL A 306 -25.67 21.56 -3.44
CA VAL A 306 -26.13 22.54 -4.42
C VAL A 306 -27.51 22.11 -4.88
N ALA A 307 -28.50 23.00 -4.74
CA ALA A 307 -29.85 22.84 -5.24
C ALA A 307 -30.08 23.86 -6.34
N GLU A 308 -30.30 23.39 -7.56
CA GLU A 308 -30.63 24.22 -8.73
C GLU A 308 -32.14 24.14 -8.98
N PHE A 309 -32.81 25.29 -8.95
CA PHE A 309 -34.24 25.41 -9.21
C PHE A 309 -34.45 26.12 -10.55
N LEU A 310 -34.77 25.35 -11.59
CA LEU A 310 -35.14 25.86 -12.90
C LEU A 310 -36.61 26.27 -12.91
N LEU A 311 -36.91 27.40 -13.55
CA LEU A 311 -38.25 27.97 -13.57
C LEU A 311 -39.10 27.44 -14.74
N LEU A 312 -38.47 27.10 -15.88
CA LEU A 312 -39.16 26.73 -17.11
C LEU A 312 -38.37 25.67 -17.93
N PRO A 313 -38.80 24.40 -17.97
CA PRO A 313 -39.86 23.82 -17.12
C PRO A 313 -39.43 23.82 -15.63
N PRO A 314 -40.39 23.87 -14.67
CA PRO A 314 -40.07 23.76 -13.25
C PRO A 314 -39.35 22.45 -12.94
N GLN A 315 -38.11 22.53 -12.48
CA GLN A 315 -37.30 21.37 -12.10
C GLN A 315 -36.39 21.74 -10.92
N ALA A 316 -36.13 20.76 -10.05
CA ALA A 316 -35.20 20.93 -8.93
C ALA A 316 -34.18 19.79 -8.96
N ASP A 317 -32.91 20.15 -9.14
CA ASP A 317 -31.80 19.21 -9.18
C ASP A 317 -30.91 19.42 -7.95
N PHE A 318 -30.61 18.33 -7.26
CA PHE A 318 -29.79 18.35 -6.04
C PHE A 318 -28.49 17.63 -6.31
N THR A 319 -27.38 18.34 -6.16
CA THR A 319 -26.04 17.81 -6.34
C THR A 319 -25.21 17.99 -5.08
N TYR A 320 -24.64 16.91 -4.56
CA TYR A 320 -23.60 16.96 -3.54
C TYR A 320 -22.22 16.90 -4.21
N ARG A 321 -21.53 18.05 -4.24
CA ARG A 321 -20.14 18.14 -4.71
C ARG A 321 -19.25 17.75 -3.53
N LEU A 322 -18.62 16.58 -3.61
CA LEU A 322 -17.86 15.98 -2.53
C LEU A 322 -16.37 15.87 -2.91
N ASP A 323 -15.51 16.58 -2.22
CA ASP A 323 -14.06 16.37 -2.28
C ASP A 323 -13.65 15.36 -1.20
N VAL A 324 -12.99 14.29 -1.62
CA VAL A 324 -12.47 13.23 -0.73
C VAL A 324 -10.95 13.24 -0.78
N ARG A 325 -10.32 13.23 0.40
CA ARG A 325 -8.85 13.21 0.51
C ARG A 325 -8.34 12.48 1.75
N PRO A 326 -7.16 11.85 1.69
CA PRO A 326 -6.45 11.36 2.86
C PRO A 326 -6.10 12.51 3.81
N ASP A 327 -6.22 12.25 5.11
CA ASP A 327 -5.93 13.19 6.18
C ASP A 327 -5.13 12.49 7.29
N PHE A 328 -3.96 13.05 7.60
CA PHE A 328 -2.94 12.41 8.42
C PHE A 328 -2.87 13.10 9.79
N HIS A 329 -2.92 12.29 10.86
CA HIS A 329 -2.97 12.78 12.23
C HIS A 329 -1.76 12.30 13.02
N ARG A 330 -1.26 13.13 13.93
CA ARG A 330 -0.17 12.72 14.81
C ARG A 330 -0.62 11.63 15.78
N MET A 331 0.23 10.63 15.97
CA MET A 331 0.05 9.56 16.95
C MET A 331 1.34 9.33 17.74
N GLN A 332 1.21 8.64 18.86
CA GLN A 332 2.36 8.11 19.61
C GLN A 332 2.21 6.61 19.73
N VAL A 333 3.32 5.88 19.56
CA VAL A 333 3.35 4.42 19.69
C VAL A 333 4.39 4.04 20.71
N PHE A 334 3.99 3.22 21.67
CA PHE A 334 4.86 2.62 22.68
C PHE A 334 4.89 1.12 22.40
N GLY A 335 6.05 0.61 21.99
CA GLY A 335 6.22 -0.76 21.51
C GLY A 335 7.13 -1.60 22.38
N MET A 336 6.91 -2.90 22.35
CA MET A 336 7.83 -3.92 22.84
C MET A 336 7.85 -5.11 21.89
N ASP A 337 9.01 -5.71 21.71
CA ASP A 337 9.22 -6.86 20.85
C ASP A 337 10.16 -7.89 21.52
N MET A 338 9.94 -9.17 21.23
CA MET A 338 10.74 -10.27 21.74
C MET A 338 10.88 -11.37 20.68
N ALA A 339 12.10 -11.88 20.49
CA ALA A 339 12.35 -13.09 19.71
C ALA A 339 13.22 -14.06 20.52
N ALA A 340 12.95 -15.37 20.42
CA ALA A 340 13.73 -16.38 21.12
C ALA A 340 13.82 -17.68 20.29
N GLY A 341 15.04 -18.17 20.07
CA GLY A 341 15.32 -19.40 19.32
C GLY A 341 15.54 -20.61 20.23
N PHE A 342 14.91 -21.74 19.92
CA PHE A 342 15.04 -23.01 20.62
C PHE A 342 15.10 -24.18 19.62
N GLY A 343 16.32 -24.60 19.27
CA GLY A 343 16.53 -25.65 18.26
C GLY A 343 15.99 -25.20 16.90
N ASN A 344 15.02 -25.93 16.36
CA ASN A 344 14.38 -25.61 15.08
C ASN A 344 13.19 -24.65 15.20
N PHE A 345 12.89 -24.16 16.41
CA PHE A 345 11.80 -23.24 16.66
C PHE A 345 12.31 -21.83 16.93
N THR A 346 11.59 -20.83 16.43
CA THR A 346 11.74 -19.43 16.85
C THR A 346 10.38 -18.94 17.33
N ILE A 347 10.32 -18.41 18.55
CA ILE A 347 9.11 -17.80 19.11
C ILE A 347 9.28 -16.29 19.04
N ARG A 348 8.25 -15.60 18.58
CA ARG A 348 8.22 -14.16 18.37
C ARG A 348 7.00 -13.58 19.07
N ALA A 349 7.14 -12.41 19.70
CA ALA A 349 6.03 -11.72 20.35
C ALA A 349 6.21 -10.22 20.26
N GLU A 350 5.10 -9.50 20.17
CA GLU A 350 5.11 -8.06 20.00
C GLU A 350 3.87 -7.43 20.61
N ALA A 351 3.99 -6.22 21.17
CA ALA A 351 2.86 -5.44 21.63
C ALA A 351 3.12 -3.94 21.44
N ALA A 352 2.06 -3.20 21.12
CA ALA A 352 2.11 -1.77 20.93
C ALA A 352 0.85 -1.09 21.51
N TYR A 353 1.05 0.00 22.23
CA TYR A 353 -0.01 0.95 22.59
C TYR A 353 0.06 2.16 21.68
N LEU A 354 -0.96 2.35 20.85
CA LEU A 354 -1.10 3.46 19.91
C LEU A 354 -2.06 4.49 20.49
N LYS A 355 -1.56 5.68 20.78
CA LYS A 355 -2.32 6.80 21.34
C LYS A 355 -2.72 7.78 20.25
N ASN A 356 -3.99 8.21 20.26
CA ASN A 356 -4.57 9.18 19.32
C ASN A 356 -4.57 8.73 17.84
N ARG A 357 -4.66 7.42 17.58
CA ARG A 357 -4.86 6.88 16.23
C ARG A 357 -6.23 7.31 15.72
N HIS A 358 -6.36 7.72 14.46
CA HIS A 358 -7.68 8.05 13.91
C HIS A 358 -8.21 6.89 13.06
N MET A 359 -9.51 6.63 13.13
CA MET A 359 -10.17 5.55 12.40
C MET A 359 -11.35 6.06 11.60
N ASN A 360 -11.52 5.54 10.39
CA ASN A 360 -12.69 5.80 9.55
C ASN A 360 -13.92 5.05 10.08
N ILE A 361 -15.09 5.60 9.81
CA ILE A 361 -16.35 4.87 9.93
C ILE A 361 -16.43 3.73 8.91
N SER A 362 -17.29 2.75 9.18
CA SER A 362 -17.62 1.69 8.23
C SER A 362 -18.60 2.18 7.16
N LEU A 363 -18.72 1.41 6.07
CA LEU A 363 -19.74 1.65 5.05
C LEU A 363 -21.18 1.61 5.59
N LYS A 364 -21.44 0.88 6.68
CA LYS A 364 -22.79 0.79 7.26
C LYS A 364 -23.22 2.10 7.90
N ALA A 365 -22.26 2.87 8.42
CA ALA A 365 -22.52 4.18 8.99
C ALA A 365 -22.89 5.23 7.94
N LEU A 366 -22.70 4.95 6.63
CA LEU A 366 -23.08 5.90 5.59
C LEU A 366 -24.60 6.07 5.50
N ASP A 367 -25.37 5.01 5.67
CA ASP A 367 -26.84 5.09 5.66
C ASP A 367 -27.32 5.92 6.87
N GLU A 368 -26.73 5.70 8.04
CA GLU A 368 -27.03 6.50 9.24
C GLU A 368 -26.65 7.98 9.06
N LEU A 369 -25.54 8.27 8.38
CA LEU A 369 -25.13 9.65 8.06
C LEU A 369 -26.15 10.36 7.15
N VAL A 370 -26.74 9.62 6.21
CA VAL A 370 -27.79 10.16 5.34
C VAL A 370 -29.06 10.42 6.15
N ASP A 371 -29.48 9.50 7.01
CA ASP A 371 -30.67 9.65 7.86
C ASP A 371 -30.54 10.77 8.90
N GLN A 372 -29.32 11.02 9.36
CA GLN A 372 -28.99 12.08 10.31
C GLN A 372 -28.79 13.45 9.64
N PHE A 373 -28.82 13.54 8.31
CA PHE A 373 -28.68 14.81 7.61
C PHE A 373 -29.74 15.83 8.07
N ARG A 374 -29.29 17.05 8.39
CA ARG A 374 -30.16 18.18 8.73
C ARG A 374 -29.67 19.41 7.98
N PHE A 375 -30.60 20.22 7.48
CA PHE A 375 -30.24 21.48 6.86
C PHE A 375 -29.54 22.40 7.87
N PRO A 376 -28.48 23.11 7.46
CA PRO A 376 -27.88 24.11 8.33
C PRO A 376 -28.82 25.32 8.51
N PRO A 377 -28.52 26.23 9.44
CA PRO A 377 -29.22 27.50 9.51
C PRO A 377 -29.12 28.28 8.20
N LEU A 378 -30.17 29.03 7.84
CA LEU A 378 -30.24 29.83 6.60
C LEU A 378 -29.04 30.78 6.41
N SER A 379 -28.39 31.22 7.49
CA SER A 379 -27.17 32.04 7.44
C SER A 379 -25.97 31.37 6.75
N LYS A 380 -26.01 30.06 6.54
CA LYS A 380 -24.98 29.28 5.84
C LYS A 380 -25.28 29.09 4.36
N PHE A 381 -26.45 29.54 3.90
CA PHE A 381 -26.88 29.40 2.53
C PHE A 381 -26.27 30.50 1.69
N THR A 382 -25.78 30.13 0.51
CA THR A 382 -25.36 31.05 -0.54
C THR A 382 -26.38 30.95 -1.67
N VAL A 383 -26.88 32.10 -2.14
CA VAL A 383 -27.86 32.16 -3.24
C VAL A 383 -27.18 32.78 -4.44
N GLY A 384 -27.24 32.09 -5.57
CA GLY A 384 -26.74 32.52 -6.87
C GLY A 384 -27.81 32.41 -7.95
N THR A 385 -27.49 32.86 -9.15
CA THR A 385 -28.36 32.74 -10.33
C THR A 385 -27.72 31.80 -11.34
N VAL A 386 -28.54 30.92 -11.93
CA VAL A 386 -28.15 30.06 -13.06
C VAL A 386 -29.03 30.38 -14.27
N PRO A 387 -28.62 30.06 -15.51
CA PRO A 387 -29.47 30.28 -16.68
C PRO A 387 -30.85 29.62 -16.50
N GLY A 388 -31.91 30.44 -16.45
CA GLY A 388 -33.28 29.96 -16.28
C GLY A 388 -33.69 29.59 -14.85
N GLY A 389 -32.90 29.94 -13.82
CA GLY A 389 -33.19 29.54 -12.45
C GLY A 389 -32.36 30.20 -11.34
N VAL A 390 -32.46 29.63 -10.15
CA VAL A 390 -31.72 30.04 -8.94
C VAL A 390 -30.91 28.84 -8.43
N GLU A 391 -29.68 29.10 -8.01
CA GLU A 391 -28.84 28.11 -7.32
C GLU A 391 -28.79 28.46 -5.84
N VAL A 392 -28.98 27.46 -4.98
CA VAL A 392 -28.83 27.57 -3.54
C VAL A 392 -27.79 26.55 -3.10
N SER A 393 -26.78 26.98 -2.37
CA SER A 393 -25.73 26.07 -1.88
C SER A 393 -25.41 26.27 -0.40
N PHE A 394 -24.96 25.20 0.25
CA PHE A 394 -24.47 25.25 1.63
C PHE A 394 -23.41 24.18 1.87
N PRO A 395 -22.43 24.43 2.76
CA PRO A 395 -21.42 23.45 3.08
C PRO A 395 -22.00 22.30 3.92
N TYR A 396 -21.58 21.08 3.61
CA TYR A 396 -21.87 19.88 4.39
C TYR A 396 -20.64 18.97 4.36
N SER A 397 -19.98 18.82 5.50
CA SER A 397 -18.79 17.98 5.65
C SER A 397 -19.00 17.05 6.85
N PRO A 398 -19.53 15.83 6.63
CA PRO A 398 -19.80 14.91 7.72
C PRO A 398 -18.50 14.48 8.41
N ARG A 399 -18.58 14.26 9.73
CA ARG A 399 -17.46 13.67 10.46
C ARG A 399 -17.45 12.17 10.20
N ILE A 400 -16.45 11.71 9.46
CA ILE A 400 -16.29 10.30 9.06
C ILE A 400 -15.10 9.61 9.74
N SER A 401 -14.52 10.26 10.76
CA SER A 401 -13.40 9.69 11.52
C SER A 401 -13.35 10.13 12.98
N PHE A 402 -12.80 9.25 13.82
CA PHE A 402 -12.76 9.40 15.27
C PHE A 402 -11.37 9.04 15.82
N SER A 403 -10.97 9.72 16.90
CA SER A 403 -9.71 9.44 17.59
C SER A 403 -9.87 8.31 18.60
N LYS A 404 -8.96 7.34 18.54
CA LYS A 404 -8.98 6.09 19.27
C LYS A 404 -7.60 5.78 19.84
N ASN A 405 -7.60 5.13 20.99
CA ASN A 405 -6.44 4.49 21.59
C ASN A 405 -6.55 2.99 21.32
N VAL A 406 -5.48 2.40 20.82
CA VAL A 406 -5.46 1.00 20.41
C VAL A 406 -4.37 0.27 21.18
N LEU A 407 -4.70 -0.93 21.65
CA LEU A 407 -3.74 -1.91 22.09
C LEU A 407 -3.64 -3.00 21.02
N ALA A 408 -2.48 -3.16 20.42
CA ALA A 408 -2.19 -4.21 19.47
C ALA A 408 -1.17 -5.17 20.06
N ALA A 409 -1.37 -6.47 19.91
CA ALA A 409 -0.43 -7.47 20.38
C ALA A 409 -0.48 -8.71 19.48
N GLY A 410 0.65 -9.37 19.33
CA GLY A 410 0.72 -10.59 18.55
C GLY A 410 1.82 -11.51 19.02
N GLY A 411 1.71 -12.77 18.62
CA GLY A 411 2.69 -13.81 18.85
C GLY A 411 2.79 -14.71 17.64
N GLY A 412 3.99 -15.21 17.37
CA GLY A 412 4.26 -16.10 16.27
C GLY A 412 5.26 -17.18 16.64
N ALA A 413 5.24 -18.24 15.86
CA ALA A 413 6.21 -19.32 15.92
C ALA A 413 6.62 -19.73 14.51
N ASP A 414 7.93 -19.89 14.34
CA ASP A 414 8.52 -20.44 13.14
C ASP A 414 9.09 -21.81 13.46
N TYR A 415 8.91 -22.76 12.54
CA TYR A 415 9.47 -24.09 12.62
C TYR A 415 10.14 -24.47 11.31
N GLN A 416 11.43 -24.79 11.39
CA GLN A 416 12.20 -25.22 10.23
C GLN A 416 12.38 -26.75 10.24
N TRP A 417 12.04 -27.40 9.13
CA TRP A 417 12.36 -28.82 8.90
C TRP A 417 12.95 -29.01 7.50
N GLY A 418 14.21 -29.40 7.43
CA GLY A 418 14.95 -29.46 6.16
C GLY A 418 14.87 -28.12 5.42
N ASP A 419 14.40 -28.17 4.18
CA ASP A 419 14.28 -27.03 3.27
C ASP A 419 12.92 -26.33 3.34
N HIS A 420 12.18 -26.56 4.43
CA HIS A 420 10.86 -25.98 4.66
C HIS A 420 10.82 -25.14 5.93
N LEU A 421 10.10 -24.02 5.85
CA LEU A 421 9.83 -23.11 6.94
C LEU A 421 8.31 -22.94 7.08
N LEU A 422 7.77 -23.27 8.26
CA LEU A 422 6.38 -23.03 8.63
C LEU A 422 6.37 -21.86 9.61
N THR A 423 5.60 -20.82 9.28
CA THR A 423 5.38 -19.66 10.13
C THR A 423 3.91 -19.59 10.50
N PHE A 424 3.62 -19.46 11.78
CA PHE A 424 2.29 -19.20 12.30
C PHE A 424 2.30 -17.93 13.14
N GLN A 425 1.32 -17.04 12.94
CA GLN A 425 1.18 -15.81 13.72
C GLN A 425 -0.28 -15.57 14.11
N VAL A 426 -0.47 -14.99 15.28
CA VAL A 426 -1.76 -14.47 15.75
C VAL A 426 -1.55 -13.02 16.16
N VAL A 427 -2.36 -12.12 15.63
CA VAL A 427 -2.32 -10.68 15.93
C VAL A 427 -3.71 -10.21 16.32
N ALA A 428 -3.82 -9.50 17.42
CA ALA A 428 -5.05 -8.89 17.89
C ALA A 428 -4.88 -7.38 18.01
N GLU A 429 -5.88 -6.61 17.54
CA GLU A 429 -5.98 -5.17 17.79
C GLU A 429 -7.26 -4.90 18.59
N LYS A 430 -7.15 -4.20 19.72
CA LYS A 430 -8.26 -3.77 20.56
C LYS A 430 -8.37 -2.26 20.64
N ILE A 431 -9.53 -1.72 20.33
CA ILE A 431 -9.90 -0.32 20.56
C ILE A 431 -10.29 -0.15 22.04
N LEU A 432 -9.64 0.78 22.74
CA LEU A 432 -9.77 0.92 24.20
C LEU A 432 -10.85 1.93 24.61
N ASN A 433 -11.15 2.90 23.76
CA ASN A 433 -12.14 3.94 23.96
C ASN A 433 -13.19 3.90 22.83
N ASP A 434 -13.77 2.73 22.65
CA ASP A 434 -14.94 2.59 21.80
C ASP A 434 -16.16 3.22 22.50
N HIS A 435 -16.87 4.10 21.79
CA HIS A 435 -18.06 4.78 22.28
C HIS A 435 -19.31 4.36 21.49
N GLY A 436 -19.23 3.24 20.75
CA GLY A 436 -20.32 2.71 19.94
C GLY A 436 -20.41 3.33 18.56
N GLU A 437 -19.34 3.96 18.07
CA GLU A 437 -19.27 4.42 16.69
C GLU A 437 -19.10 3.23 15.75
N ASP A 438 -19.83 3.22 14.62
CA ASP A 438 -19.67 2.21 13.58
C ASP A 438 -18.38 2.44 12.80
N LEU A 439 -17.26 1.95 13.34
CA LEU A 439 -15.92 2.05 12.75
C LEU A 439 -15.66 0.96 11.71
N ILE A 440 -14.74 1.23 10.78
CA ILE A 440 -14.30 0.27 9.74
C ILE A 440 -13.66 -1.00 10.34
N TYR A 441 -13.05 -0.86 11.52
CA TYR A 441 -12.52 -1.96 12.33
C TYR A 441 -13.44 -2.18 13.52
N LYS A 442 -13.60 -3.43 13.93
CA LYS A 442 -14.31 -3.76 15.17
C LYS A 442 -13.53 -3.34 16.40
N GLU A 443 -14.21 -3.29 17.55
CA GLU A 443 -13.57 -3.08 18.85
C GLU A 443 -12.42 -4.07 19.10
N LEU A 444 -12.58 -5.32 18.68
CA LEU A 444 -11.55 -6.35 18.70
C LEU A 444 -11.44 -7.01 17.33
N GLU A 445 -10.27 -6.88 16.72
CA GLU A 445 -9.86 -7.60 15.51
C GLU A 445 -8.88 -8.71 15.87
N LEU A 446 -9.02 -9.87 15.23
CA LEU A 446 -8.13 -11.01 15.38
C LEU A 446 -7.72 -11.51 14.00
N TYR A 447 -6.42 -11.57 13.75
CA TYR A 447 -5.83 -12.07 12.52
C TYR A 447 -5.00 -13.31 12.84
N LEU A 448 -5.23 -14.38 12.07
CA LEU A 448 -4.44 -15.59 12.06
C LEU A 448 -3.69 -15.65 10.74
N LEU A 449 -2.39 -15.88 10.80
CA LEU A 449 -1.55 -16.01 9.62
C LEU A 449 -0.82 -17.34 9.67
N LEU A 450 -0.80 -18.03 8.54
CA LEU A 450 -0.07 -19.27 8.33
C LEU A 450 0.69 -19.14 7.02
N ALA A 451 1.98 -19.38 7.02
CA ALA A 451 2.79 -19.39 5.81
C ALA A 451 3.70 -20.61 5.78
N ILE A 452 3.90 -21.17 4.59
CA ILE A 452 4.85 -22.25 4.34
C ILE A 452 5.72 -21.83 3.17
N HIS A 453 7.02 -21.70 3.43
CA HIS A 453 8.03 -21.53 2.40
C HIS A 453 8.80 -22.85 2.25
N SER A 454 8.85 -23.39 1.04
CA SER A 454 9.49 -24.66 0.72
C SER A 454 10.45 -24.50 -0.45
N ARG A 455 11.64 -25.07 -0.31
CA ARG A 455 12.62 -25.16 -1.40
C ARG A 455 12.75 -26.61 -1.84
N PHE A 456 12.70 -26.82 -3.15
CA PHE A 456 12.75 -28.13 -3.79
C PHE A 456 13.83 -28.14 -4.87
N LEU A 457 14.27 -29.34 -5.26
CA LEU A 457 15.20 -29.53 -6.38
C LEU A 457 16.49 -28.71 -6.22
N GLN A 458 17.10 -28.72 -5.03
CA GLN A 458 18.31 -27.93 -4.72
C GLN A 458 18.10 -26.44 -5.00
N ASP A 459 17.05 -25.86 -4.39
CA ASP A 459 16.64 -24.45 -4.52
C ASP A 459 16.17 -24.00 -5.92
N THR A 460 16.14 -24.91 -6.91
CA THR A 460 15.67 -24.62 -8.28
C THR A 460 14.18 -24.28 -8.31
N LEU A 461 13.38 -24.90 -7.44
CA LEU A 461 11.95 -24.60 -7.30
C LEU A 461 11.66 -24.10 -5.88
N GLN A 462 11.15 -22.88 -5.76
CA GLN A 462 10.73 -22.28 -4.50
C GLN A 462 9.22 -22.10 -4.54
N VAL A 463 8.55 -22.52 -3.47
CA VAL A 463 7.10 -22.41 -3.32
C VAL A 463 6.78 -21.77 -1.97
N GLU A 464 6.05 -20.67 -2.01
CA GLU A 464 5.49 -20.01 -0.84
C GLU A 464 3.97 -20.13 -0.89
N THR A 465 3.36 -20.48 0.22
CA THR A 465 1.90 -20.42 0.38
C THR A 465 1.57 -19.70 1.67
N GLY A 466 0.62 -18.78 1.61
CA GLY A 466 0.22 -17.93 2.72
C GLY A 466 -1.30 -17.95 2.89
N LEU A 467 -1.75 -17.96 4.14
CA LEU A 467 -3.14 -17.88 4.52
C LEU A 467 -3.28 -16.82 5.60
N LEU A 468 -4.11 -15.81 5.36
CA LEU A 468 -4.57 -14.86 6.36
C LEU A 468 -6.06 -15.08 6.59
N HIS A 469 -6.44 -15.29 7.84
CA HIS A 469 -7.82 -15.46 8.27
C HIS A 469 -8.17 -14.47 9.37
N ASN A 470 -9.31 -13.79 9.23
CA ASN A 470 -9.92 -13.05 10.33
C ASN A 470 -11.35 -13.59 10.56
N PRO A 471 -11.58 -14.30 11.69
CA PRO A 471 -12.86 -14.95 11.95
C PRO A 471 -13.98 -13.94 12.21
N GLY A 472 -13.68 -12.76 12.76
CA GLY A 472 -14.67 -11.71 13.01
C GLY A 472 -15.29 -11.19 11.70
N GLU A 473 -14.47 -11.01 10.68
CA GLU A 473 -14.88 -10.52 9.36
C GLU A 473 -15.21 -11.62 8.35
N ALA A 474 -15.08 -12.89 8.76
CA ALA A 474 -15.14 -14.05 7.85
C ALA A 474 -14.21 -13.90 6.63
N LEU A 475 -13.07 -13.24 6.84
CA LEU A 475 -12.09 -12.95 5.81
C LEU A 475 -11.17 -14.15 5.61
N TRP A 476 -10.94 -14.49 4.35
CA TRP A 476 -9.90 -15.42 3.91
C TRP A 476 -9.10 -14.78 2.79
N LEU A 477 -7.78 -14.81 2.92
CA LEU A 477 -6.84 -14.45 1.87
C LEU A 477 -5.88 -15.61 1.74
N LEU A 478 -5.89 -16.26 0.58
CA LEU A 478 -4.92 -17.28 0.21
C LEU A 478 -3.98 -16.69 -0.83
N SER A 479 -2.69 -16.72 -0.54
CA SER A 479 -1.62 -16.40 -1.50
C SER A 479 -0.79 -17.64 -1.79
N GLY A 480 -0.27 -17.72 -3.01
CA GLY A 480 0.71 -18.73 -3.40
C GLY A 480 1.68 -18.17 -4.41
N GLU A 481 2.97 -18.41 -4.24
CA GLU A 481 4.00 -18.08 -5.22
C GLU A 481 4.82 -19.33 -5.53
N ALA A 482 5.08 -19.57 -6.81
CA ALA A 482 5.96 -20.62 -7.26
C ALA A 482 6.96 -20.04 -8.26
N THR A 483 8.25 -20.19 -7.95
CA THR A 483 9.36 -19.64 -8.71
C THR A 483 10.29 -20.77 -9.13
N TYR A 484 10.58 -20.86 -10.43
CA TYR A 484 11.49 -21.85 -11.00
C TYR A 484 12.71 -21.14 -11.61
N ALA A 485 13.91 -21.48 -11.15
CA ALA A 485 15.16 -21.03 -11.72
C ALA A 485 15.47 -21.83 -13.00
N LEU A 486 15.43 -21.16 -14.15
CA LEU A 486 15.77 -21.76 -15.45
C LEU A 486 17.29 -21.74 -15.67
N THR A 487 17.94 -20.66 -15.22
CA THR A 487 19.40 -20.49 -15.10
C THR A 487 19.68 -19.68 -13.83
N ASP A 488 20.95 -19.36 -13.57
CA ASP A 488 21.35 -18.51 -12.45
C ASP A 488 20.79 -17.07 -12.60
N GLU A 489 20.59 -16.60 -13.83
CA GLU A 489 20.10 -15.27 -14.17
C GLU A 489 18.60 -15.24 -14.51
N LEU A 490 18.03 -16.33 -15.01
CA LEU A 490 16.66 -16.37 -15.52
C LEU A 490 15.76 -17.22 -14.64
N SER A 491 14.65 -16.63 -14.19
CA SER A 491 13.60 -17.33 -13.46
C SER A 491 12.21 -17.04 -14.05
N ALA A 492 11.30 -17.97 -13.87
CA ALA A 492 9.90 -17.82 -14.26
C ALA A 492 8.99 -18.44 -13.20
N GLY A 493 7.78 -17.93 -13.08
CA GLY A 493 6.89 -18.37 -12.02
C GLY A 493 5.47 -17.88 -12.15
N SER A 494 4.70 -18.15 -11.10
CA SER A 494 3.32 -17.70 -10.97
C SER A 494 2.97 -17.30 -9.54
N ARG A 495 2.09 -16.31 -9.40
CA ARG A 495 1.53 -15.84 -8.13
C ARG A 495 0.02 -15.99 -8.17
N LEU A 496 -0.56 -16.71 -7.22
CA LEU A 496 -2.00 -16.88 -7.03
C LEU A 496 -2.46 -16.03 -5.85
N LEU A 497 -3.63 -15.44 -6.00
CA LEU A 497 -4.30 -14.71 -4.94
C LEU A 497 -5.81 -14.99 -5.00
N LEU A 498 -6.35 -15.46 -3.88
CA LEU A 498 -7.78 -15.68 -3.67
C LEU A 498 -8.27 -14.92 -2.43
N LEU A 499 -9.42 -14.28 -2.53
CA LEU A 499 -9.98 -13.38 -1.53
C LEU A 499 -11.46 -13.68 -1.29
N GLU A 500 -11.83 -13.90 -0.03
CA GLU A 500 -13.23 -14.09 0.37
C GLU A 500 -13.53 -13.30 1.64
N GLY A 501 -14.76 -12.78 1.77
CA GLY A 501 -15.17 -12.09 2.99
C GLY A 501 -16.36 -11.15 2.86
N LYS A 502 -16.72 -10.53 3.99
CA LYS A 502 -17.82 -9.56 4.05
C LYS A 502 -17.52 -8.32 3.20
N LYS A 503 -18.46 -7.93 2.34
CA LYS A 503 -18.32 -6.79 1.40
C LYS A 503 -17.86 -5.47 2.05
N HIS A 504 -18.23 -5.25 3.30
CA HIS A 504 -17.96 -4.02 4.04
C HIS A 504 -16.74 -4.10 4.96
N SER A 505 -16.01 -5.21 4.95
CA SER A 505 -14.77 -5.34 5.72
C SER A 505 -13.59 -4.73 4.96
N PRO A 506 -12.49 -4.35 5.64
CA PRO A 506 -11.31 -3.77 5.00
C PRO A 506 -10.73 -4.56 3.82
N PHE A 507 -10.89 -5.89 3.81
CA PHE A 507 -10.35 -6.76 2.76
C PHE A 507 -11.43 -7.46 1.93
N GLY A 508 -12.60 -7.78 2.50
CA GLY A 508 -13.68 -8.44 1.77
C GLY A 508 -14.31 -7.58 0.67
N GLN A 509 -14.05 -6.27 0.67
CA GLN A 509 -14.35 -5.38 -0.46
C GLN A 509 -13.63 -5.77 -1.76
N TYR A 510 -12.55 -6.57 -1.69
CA TYR A 510 -11.75 -7.02 -2.83
C TYR A 510 -12.04 -8.45 -3.28
N ARG A 511 -13.10 -9.10 -2.79
CA ARG A 511 -13.43 -10.51 -3.12
C ARG A 511 -13.64 -10.81 -4.61
N SER A 512 -13.85 -9.79 -5.43
CA SER A 512 -13.97 -9.93 -6.90
C SER A 512 -12.62 -9.73 -7.63
N ASN A 513 -11.52 -9.62 -6.88
CA ASN A 513 -10.18 -9.36 -7.41
C ASN A 513 -9.28 -10.62 -7.41
N ASP A 514 -9.88 -11.82 -7.38
CA ASP A 514 -9.12 -13.07 -7.52
C ASP A 514 -8.34 -13.10 -8.83
N GLN A 515 -7.08 -13.54 -8.75
CA GLN A 515 -6.21 -13.59 -9.92
C GLN A 515 -5.09 -14.61 -9.80
N ILE A 516 -4.55 -14.97 -10.97
CA ILE A 516 -3.22 -15.55 -11.11
C ILE A 516 -2.36 -14.62 -11.97
N GLU A 517 -1.13 -14.37 -11.56
CA GLU A 517 -0.13 -13.62 -12.32
C GLU A 517 0.99 -14.56 -12.74
N PHE A 518 1.43 -14.49 -13.99
CA PHE A 518 2.65 -15.15 -14.45
C PHE A 518 3.77 -14.13 -14.55
N PHE A 519 5.00 -14.52 -14.23
CA PHE A 519 6.15 -13.64 -14.34
C PHE A 519 7.39 -14.33 -14.91
N VAL A 520 8.24 -13.52 -15.52
CA VAL A 520 9.60 -13.90 -15.94
C VAL A 520 10.54 -12.80 -15.46
N ARG A 521 11.63 -13.19 -14.80
CA ARG A 521 12.63 -12.27 -14.25
C ARG A 521 14.02 -12.65 -14.75
N TYR A 522 14.73 -11.68 -15.32
CA TYR A 522 16.13 -11.78 -15.69
C TYR A 522 16.95 -10.86 -14.77
N SER A 523 17.89 -11.42 -14.02
CA SER A 523 18.79 -10.72 -13.10
C SER A 523 20.20 -10.71 -13.68
N PHE A 524 20.94 -9.61 -13.53
CA PHE A 524 22.24 -9.44 -14.18
C PHE A 524 23.19 -8.52 -13.42
#